data_AF-A0A6N8W5N7-F1
#
_entry.id   AF-A0A6N8W5N7-F1
#
_cell.length_a   1.000
_cell.length_b   1.000
_cell.length_c   1.000
_cell.angle_alpha   90.00
_cell.angle_beta   90.00
_cell.angle_gamma   90.00
#
_symmetry.space_group_name_H-M   'P 1'
#
loop_
_entity.id
_entity.type
_entity.pdbx_description
1 polymer ?
#
loop_
_entity_poly.entity_id
_entity_poly.type
_entity_poly.pdbx_seq_one_letter_code
_entity_poly.pdbx_strand_id
1 'polypeptide(L)'
;MIWHTGGDIWLIDGETVPRVLRGLGSKDVFGHSFGMYPEMSNWAGAPHVVGLNADCSEVVAYRFFGADGVKFNSSLSLRFGTRANDMESVLYYYKEAGSDSSSAAERTGCG
;
A
#
# COMPACT_ATOMS: atom_id res chain seq x y z
N MET A 1 -7.87 4.76 -17.82
CA MET A 1 -7.22 5.14 -16.54
C MET A 1 -7.61 4.13 -15.47
N ILE A 2 -6.98 2.94 -15.47
CA ILE A 2 -7.37 1.81 -14.61
C ILE A 2 -6.67 1.85 -13.24
N TRP A 3 -5.65 2.69 -13.09
CA TRP A 3 -4.81 2.76 -11.88
C TRP A 3 -5.38 3.55 -10.71
N HIS A 4 -6.59 4.09 -10.82
CA HIS A 4 -7.28 4.78 -9.72
C HIS A 4 -8.29 3.83 -9.09
N THR A 5 -7.82 2.91 -8.25
CA THR A 5 -8.66 1.86 -7.65
C THR A 5 -9.11 2.14 -6.21
N GLY A 6 -8.77 3.32 -5.68
CA GLY A 6 -9.08 3.77 -4.32
C GLY A 6 -7.81 4.20 -3.59
N GLY A 7 -7.96 4.85 -2.43
CA GLY A 7 -6.82 5.25 -1.59
C GLY A 7 -6.35 4.15 -0.65
N ASP A 8 -5.18 4.35 -0.06
CA ASP A 8 -4.71 3.64 1.12
C ASP A 8 -5.33 4.22 2.40
N ILE A 9 -5.67 3.34 3.34
CA ILE A 9 -6.13 3.71 4.67
C ILE A 9 -5.23 3.02 5.68
N TRP A 10 -4.61 3.82 6.54
CA TRP A 10 -3.80 3.34 7.66
C TRP A 10 -4.58 3.55 8.94
N LEU A 11 -4.84 2.47 9.68
CA LEU A 11 -5.42 2.48 11.01
C LEU A 11 -4.29 2.20 12.00
N ILE A 12 -3.98 3.18 12.83
CA ILE A 12 -2.86 3.15 13.77
C ILE A 12 -3.41 3.10 15.19
N ASP A 13 -2.93 2.13 15.99
CA ASP A 13 -3.34 1.88 17.38
C ASP A 13 -4.87 1.75 17.51
N GLY A 14 -5.43 0.79 16.76
CA GLY A 14 -6.85 0.75 16.40
C GLY A 14 -7.78 -0.03 17.34
N GLU A 15 -7.36 -0.39 18.55
CA GLU A 15 -8.15 -1.26 19.44
C GLU A 15 -9.47 -0.61 19.90
N THR A 16 -9.55 0.73 19.90
CA THR A 16 -10.76 1.48 20.23
C THR A 16 -11.08 2.56 19.21
N VAL A 17 -10.18 3.54 19.05
CA VAL A 17 -10.32 4.66 18.12
C VAL A 17 -8.99 4.84 17.37
N PRO A 18 -8.87 4.32 16.14
CA PRO A 18 -7.62 4.41 15.40
C PRO A 18 -7.30 5.86 15.04
N ARG A 19 -6.02 6.21 15.09
CA ARG A 19 -5.52 7.36 14.32
C ARG A 19 -5.50 6.96 12.85
N VAL A 20 -6.11 7.77 12.00
CA VAL A 20 -6.33 7.41 10.59
C VAL A 20 -5.53 8.30 9.67
N LEU A 21 -4.71 7.69 8.80
CA LEU A 21 -4.17 8.35 7.61
C LEU A 21 -4.97 7.87 6.38
N ARG A 22 -5.36 8.80 5.51
CA ARG A 22 -6.13 8.51 4.29
C ARG A 22 -5.40 9.08 3.08
N GLY A 23 -4.97 8.20 2.19
CA GLY A 23 -4.46 8.59 0.88
C GLY A 23 -5.59 8.96 -0.08
N LEU A 24 -5.24 9.76 -1.09
CA LEU A 24 -6.18 10.25 -2.11
C LEU A 24 -6.37 9.23 -3.25
N GLY A 25 -5.43 8.30 -3.40
CA GLY A 25 -5.49 7.21 -4.38
C GLY A 25 -4.22 6.36 -4.34
N SER A 26 -4.35 5.13 -4.81
CA SER A 26 -3.33 4.08 -4.72
C SER A 26 -2.00 4.48 -5.35
N LYS A 27 -2.03 5.15 -6.51
CA LYS A 27 -0.82 5.71 -7.13
C LYS A 27 -0.10 6.79 -6.31
N ASP A 28 -0.84 7.56 -5.50
CA ASP A 28 -0.29 8.70 -4.75
C ASP A 28 0.62 8.22 -3.62
N VAL A 29 0.29 7.09 -2.97
CA VAL A 29 1.18 6.51 -1.96
C VAL A 29 2.49 6.07 -2.58
N PHE A 30 2.58 5.78 -3.87
CA PHE A 30 3.82 5.43 -4.55
C PHE A 30 4.53 6.64 -5.21
N GLY A 31 4.04 7.87 -4.96
CA GLY A 31 4.66 9.09 -5.49
C GLY A 31 4.29 9.43 -6.94
N HIS A 32 3.34 8.71 -7.52
CA HIS A 32 2.87 8.95 -8.88
C HIS A 32 1.60 9.82 -8.91
N SER A 33 1.32 10.41 -10.08
CA SER A 33 0.06 11.12 -10.35
C SER A 33 -0.46 10.78 -11.74
N PHE A 34 -1.78 10.90 -11.94
CA PHE A 34 -2.45 10.62 -13.22
C PHE A 34 -2.20 9.22 -13.81
N GLY A 35 -1.87 8.25 -12.96
CA GLY A 35 -1.60 6.87 -13.36
C GLY A 35 -0.31 6.35 -12.74
N MET A 36 0.08 5.15 -13.17
CA MET A 36 1.39 4.55 -12.87
C MET A 36 2.21 4.52 -14.15
N TYR A 37 3.51 4.73 -14.05
CA TYR A 37 4.45 4.64 -15.17
C TYR A 37 5.79 4.10 -14.67
N PRO A 38 6.60 3.46 -15.54
CA PRO A 38 7.87 2.91 -15.11
C PRO A 38 8.81 4.00 -14.56
N GLU A 39 9.13 3.92 -13.27
CA GLU A 39 10.05 4.81 -12.57
C GLU A 39 10.72 4.04 -11.43
N MET A 40 11.98 4.35 -11.14
CA MET A 40 12.70 3.80 -10.01
C MET A 40 13.46 4.90 -9.29
N SER A 41 13.26 5.00 -7.97
CA SER A 41 14.05 5.84 -7.06
C SER A 41 14.46 5.04 -5.82
N ASN A 42 15.25 5.66 -4.94
CA ASN A 42 15.67 5.01 -3.70
C ASN A 42 14.51 4.74 -2.73
N TRP A 43 13.41 5.49 -2.82
CA TRP A 43 12.34 5.48 -1.82
C TRP A 43 10.99 5.02 -2.35
N ALA A 44 10.71 5.20 -3.64
CA ALA A 44 9.48 4.73 -4.26
C ALA A 44 9.68 4.46 -5.76
N GLY A 45 8.80 3.66 -6.35
CA GLY A 45 8.80 3.45 -7.79
C GLY A 45 7.85 2.34 -8.22
N ALA A 46 7.80 2.15 -9.54
CA ALA A 46 6.99 1.16 -10.21
C ALA A 46 7.84 0.43 -11.27
N PRO A 47 8.62 -0.59 -10.89
CA PRO A 47 9.53 -1.27 -11.81
C PRO A 47 8.81 -2.04 -12.93
N HIS A 48 7.53 -2.35 -12.75
CA HIS A 48 6.71 -3.04 -13.74
C HIS A 48 5.36 -2.33 -13.88
N VAL A 49 5.03 -1.91 -15.10
CA VAL A 49 3.74 -1.31 -15.46
C VAL A 49 3.36 -1.76 -16.86
N VAL A 50 2.22 -2.43 -17.01
CA VAL A 50 1.69 -2.92 -18.29
C VAL A 50 0.23 -2.49 -18.45
N GLY A 51 -0.20 -2.25 -19.69
CA GLY A 51 -1.59 -1.91 -19.99
C GLY A 51 -1.92 -0.42 -19.88
N LEU A 52 -0.94 0.45 -20.17
CA LEU A 52 -1.21 1.88 -20.36
C LEU A 52 -2.28 2.05 -21.45
N ASN A 53 -3.42 2.64 -21.07
CA ASN A 53 -4.60 2.82 -21.93
C ASN A 53 -5.33 1.52 -22.38
N ALA A 54 -5.07 0.40 -21.73
CA ALA A 54 -5.79 -0.86 -21.98
C ALA A 54 -6.95 -1.08 -21.00
N ASP A 55 -7.78 -2.08 -21.28
CA ASP A 55 -8.90 -2.53 -20.42
C ASP A 55 -8.44 -3.43 -19.26
N CYS A 56 -7.21 -3.94 -19.33
CA CYS A 56 -6.56 -4.72 -18.28
C CYS A 56 -5.14 -4.20 -18.08
N SER A 57 -4.66 -4.23 -16.85
CA SER A 57 -3.44 -3.54 -16.47
C SER A 57 -2.78 -4.18 -15.25
N GLU A 58 -1.45 -4.38 -15.30
CA GLU A 58 -0.65 -4.96 -14.22
C GLU A 58 0.41 -3.97 -13.70
N VAL A 59 0.58 -3.90 -12.38
CA VAL A 59 1.58 -3.02 -11.75
C VAL A 59 2.28 -3.72 -10.59
N VAL A 60 3.60 -3.56 -10.53
CA VAL A 60 4.39 -3.78 -9.32
C VAL A 60 4.93 -2.42 -8.89
N ALA A 61 4.66 -2.05 -7.64
CA ALA A 61 5.12 -0.79 -7.05
C ALA A 61 5.69 -1.01 -5.65
N TYR A 62 6.61 -0.14 -5.24
CA TYR A 62 7.19 -0.14 -3.91
C TYR A 62 7.25 1.27 -3.32
N ARG A 63 7.19 1.33 -2.00
CA ARG A 63 7.55 2.51 -1.21
C ARG A 63 8.23 2.08 0.09
N PHE A 64 9.37 2.70 0.36
CA PHE A 64 10.11 2.58 1.61
C PHE A 64 9.90 3.86 2.43
N PHE A 65 9.27 3.72 3.59
CA PHE A 65 9.07 4.81 4.55
C PHE A 65 10.31 4.95 5.44
N GLY A 66 11.39 5.47 4.88
CA GLY A 66 12.69 5.60 5.56
C GLY A 66 12.72 6.77 6.54
N ALA A 67 12.82 7.99 6.00
CA ALA A 67 12.81 9.21 6.82
C ALA A 67 11.41 9.54 7.39
N ASP A 68 10.35 9.02 6.73
CA ASP A 68 8.94 9.27 7.00
C ASP A 68 8.21 8.02 7.54
N GLY A 69 8.88 7.24 8.40
CA GLY A 69 8.33 6.03 9.00
C GLY A 69 7.00 6.23 9.74
N VAL A 70 6.04 5.33 9.52
CA VAL A 70 4.75 5.31 10.23
C VAL A 70 4.91 4.59 11.57
N LYS A 71 4.81 5.35 12.66
CA LYS A 71 4.96 4.83 14.03
C LYS A 71 3.63 4.35 14.60
N PHE A 72 3.66 3.21 15.28
CA PHE A 72 2.54 2.61 16.01
C PHE A 72 3.06 1.98 17.31
N ASN A 73 2.18 1.84 18.30
CA ASN A 73 2.48 1.27 19.61
C ASN A 73 1.88 -0.14 19.78
N SER A 74 0.65 -0.34 19.32
CA SER A 74 -0.12 -1.57 19.54
C SER A 74 -0.45 -2.30 18.25
N SER A 75 -0.95 -1.59 17.24
CA SER A 75 -1.37 -2.19 15.99
C SER A 75 -1.26 -1.24 14.80
N LEU A 76 -1.05 -1.83 13.62
CA LEU A 76 -1.09 -1.16 12.34
C LEU A 76 -1.90 -2.00 11.35
N SER A 77 -2.93 -1.43 10.74
CA SER A 77 -3.67 -2.05 9.64
C SER A 77 -3.62 -1.14 8.42
N LEU A 78 -3.10 -1.67 7.32
CA LEU A 78 -3.07 -1.02 6.02
C LEU A 78 -4.12 -1.67 5.11
N ARG A 79 -4.95 -0.84 4.50
CA ARG A 79 -6.01 -1.27 3.57
C ARG A 79 -5.87 -0.53 2.26
N PHE A 80 -5.98 -1.25 1.15
CA PHE A 80 -5.97 -0.68 -0.19
C PHE A 80 -7.33 -0.86 -0.87
N GLY A 81 -7.82 0.19 -1.51
CA GLY A 81 -8.90 0.06 -2.48
C GLY A 81 -8.38 -0.59 -3.77
N THR A 82 -8.92 -1.76 -4.10
CA THR A 82 -8.44 -2.55 -5.26
C THR A 82 -9.40 -2.57 -6.43
N ARG A 83 -10.65 -2.09 -6.29
CA ARG A 83 -11.68 -2.18 -7.35
C ARG A 83 -11.86 -3.62 -7.87
N ALA A 84 -11.80 -4.61 -6.97
CA ALA A 84 -11.83 -6.04 -7.31
C ALA A 84 -10.65 -6.54 -8.17
N ASN A 85 -9.53 -5.80 -8.20
CA ASN A 85 -8.28 -6.31 -8.75
C ASN A 85 -7.69 -7.38 -7.81
N ASP A 86 -7.02 -8.36 -8.42
CA ASP A 86 -6.12 -9.25 -7.68
C ASP A 86 -4.95 -8.44 -7.11
N MET A 87 -4.68 -8.62 -5.82
CA MET A 87 -3.63 -7.89 -5.11
C MET A 87 -2.84 -8.83 -4.20
N GLU A 88 -1.52 -8.68 -4.27
CA GLU A 88 -0.57 -9.27 -3.33
C GLU A 88 0.32 -8.14 -2.80
N SER A 89 0.73 -8.24 -1.53
CA SER A 89 1.58 -7.22 -0.91
C SER A 89 2.53 -7.83 0.11
N VAL A 90 3.66 -7.16 0.31
CA VAL A 90 4.64 -7.48 1.35
C VAL A 90 4.85 -6.21 2.17
N LEU A 91 4.64 -6.31 3.49
CA LEU A 91 4.87 -5.21 4.43
C LEU A 91 6.15 -5.46 5.21
N TYR A 92 7.04 -4.47 5.22
CA TYR A 92 8.25 -4.46 6.04
C TYR A 92 8.01 -3.53 7.23
N TYR A 93 8.32 -4.00 8.44
CA TYR A 93 8.20 -3.21 9.66
C TYR A 93 9.25 -3.64 10.68
N TYR A 94 9.50 -2.75 11.64
CA TYR A 94 10.31 -3.03 12.81
C TYR A 94 9.41 -3.10 14.04
N LYS A 95 9.85 -3.90 15.02
CA LYS A 95 9.22 -3.99 16.34
C LYS A 95 10.29 -4.09 17.41
N GLU A 96 9.90 -3.77 18.64
CA GLU A 96 10.74 -4.02 19.82
C GLU A 96 11.10 -5.51 19.92
N ALA A 97 12.36 -5.80 20.26
CA ALA A 97 12.82 -7.16 20.40
C ALA A 97 12.05 -7.88 21.53
N GLY A 98 11.52 -9.07 21.25
CA GLY A 98 10.77 -9.86 22.22
C GLY A 98 9.30 -9.48 22.41
N SER A 99 8.77 -8.49 21.69
CA SER A 99 7.32 -8.24 21.67
C SER A 99 6.61 -9.27 20.79
N ASP A 100 5.36 -9.60 21.11
CA ASP A 100 4.51 -10.41 20.24
C ASP A 100 4.04 -9.60 19.04
N SER A 101 4.12 -10.20 17.85
CA SER A 101 3.53 -9.63 16.64
C SER A 101 3.00 -10.75 15.77
N SER A 102 1.68 -10.79 15.56
CA SER A 102 1.10 -11.55 14.46
C SER A 102 1.00 -10.62 13.25
N SER A 103 1.62 -10.99 12.13
CA SER A 103 1.34 -10.38 10.83
C SER A 103 0.38 -11.27 10.08
N ALA A 104 -0.77 -10.73 9.69
CA ALA A 104 -1.71 -11.40 8.81
C ALA A 104 -1.74 -10.62 7.50
N ALA A 105 -1.30 -11.25 6.42
CA ALA A 105 -1.59 -10.79 5.06
C ALA A 105 -2.70 -11.70 4.53
N GLU A 106 -3.87 -11.12 4.30
CA GLU A 106 -4.99 -11.85 3.73
C GLU A 106 -5.02 -11.57 2.22
N ARG A 107 -4.87 -12.62 1.41
CA ARG A 107 -5.16 -12.53 -0.01
C ARG A 107 -6.67 -12.50 -0.16
N THR A 108 -7.24 -11.33 -0.36
CA THR A 108 -8.64 -11.21 -0.78
C THR A 108 -8.71 -11.62 -2.26
N GLY A 109 -8.90 -12.92 -2.52
CA GLY A 109 -9.20 -13.41 -3.86
C GLY A 109 -10.63 -13.06 -4.25
N CYS A 110 -10.86 -12.74 -5.52
CA CYS A 110 -12.21 -12.70 -6.06
C CYS A 110 -12.77 -14.13 -6.14
N GLY A 111 -13.95 -14.35 -5.58
CA GLY A 111 -14.78 -15.53 -5.86
C GLY A 111 -15.56 -15.38 -7.16
#